data_AF-A0AAV5BC85-F1
#
_entry.id   AF-A0AAV5BC85-F1
#
_cell.length_a   1.000
_cell.length_b   1.000
_cell.length_c   1.000
_cell.angle_alpha   90.00
_cell.angle_beta   90.00
_cell.angle_gamma   90.00
#
_symmetry.space_group_name_H-M   'P 1'
#
loop_
_entity.id
_entity.type
_entity.pdbx_description
1 polymer ?
#
loop_
_entity_poly.entity_id
_entity_poly.type
_entity_poly.pdbx_seq_one_letter_code
_entity_poly.pdbx_strand_id
1 'polypeptide(L)'
;MTKKKRCIYEVELYTVNGWDEENDRPDDLYPIVDINGKDYSYACARVMDVYRFYENNLEELKEANQWDGLSYDLMAREIEVSDEEWYKLLKKEQLAYHDYEPYLTKSAIPLVVSECYFDGHSYSWNDIWEYILIDQSENFNMRIVCEKAGISYSTFRGFKYNNKSLSFSKGYQLLRTMKEIGDDCWTQCFDEDIQIVNKFSKKYDIE
;
A
#
# COMPACT_ATOMS: atom_id res chain seq x y z
N MET A 1 -3.57 -26.25 9.99
CA MET A 1 -4.04 -24.85 9.97
C MET A 1 -4.10 -24.40 8.54
N THR A 2 -5.19 -23.72 8.14
CA THR A 2 -5.33 -23.21 6.76
C THR A 2 -4.49 -21.94 6.61
N LYS A 3 -3.58 -21.92 5.63
CA LYS A 3 -2.82 -20.72 5.30
C LYS A 3 -3.62 -19.80 4.37
N LYS A 4 -3.31 -18.50 4.42
CA LYS A 4 -3.92 -17.45 3.61
C LYS A 4 -2.82 -16.58 2.99
N LYS A 5 -3.12 -16.03 1.82
CA LYS A 5 -2.29 -15.01 1.16
C LYS A 5 -2.48 -13.66 1.84
N ARG A 6 -1.38 -12.99 2.16
CA ARG A 6 -1.32 -11.65 2.77
C ARG A 6 -0.11 -10.90 2.23
N CYS A 7 0.02 -9.62 2.56
CA CYS A 7 1.15 -8.80 2.12
C CYS A 7 1.97 -8.29 3.30
N ILE A 8 3.29 -8.28 3.14
CA ILE A 8 4.18 -7.36 3.84
C ILE A 8 4.39 -6.15 2.94
N TYR A 9 4.32 -4.96 3.50
CA TYR A 9 4.52 -3.73 2.78
C TYR A 9 5.94 -3.24 3.04
N GLU A 10 6.64 -2.90 1.97
CA GLU A 10 8.06 -2.53 1.99
C GLU A 10 8.22 -1.19 1.31
N VAL A 11 9.00 -0.31 1.93
CA VAL A 11 9.41 0.96 1.36
C VAL A 11 10.91 0.88 1.13
N GLU A 12 11.31 1.16 -0.10
CA GLU A 12 12.70 1.18 -0.52
C GLU A 12 12.99 2.42 -1.35
N LEU A 13 14.22 2.90 -1.25
CA LEU A 13 14.73 4.05 -1.97
C LEU A 13 15.69 3.57 -3.05
N TYR A 14 15.60 4.17 -4.23
CA TYR A 14 16.39 3.80 -5.39
C TYR A 14 17.05 5.03 -6.01
N THR A 15 18.28 4.86 -6.49
CA THR A 15 18.83 5.79 -7.49
C THR A 15 18.28 5.43 -8.86
N VAL A 16 17.92 6.46 -9.63
CA VAL A 16 17.43 6.37 -11.00
C VAL A 16 18.58 6.66 -11.94
N ASN A 17 18.91 5.72 -12.82
CA ASN A 17 19.99 5.87 -13.80
C ASN A 17 19.49 5.96 -15.25
N GLY A 18 18.18 5.81 -15.47
CA GLY A 18 17.58 5.92 -16.77
C GLY A 18 16.10 6.30 -16.73
N TRP A 19 15.59 6.64 -17.92
CA TRP A 19 14.19 6.98 -18.13
C TRP A 19 13.64 6.22 -19.34
N ASP A 20 12.52 5.53 -19.14
CA ASP A 20 11.75 4.86 -20.19
C ASP A 20 10.86 5.90 -20.88
N GLU A 21 11.39 6.52 -21.94
CA GLU A 21 10.70 7.55 -22.74
C GLU A 21 9.38 7.07 -23.38
N GLU A 22 9.23 5.77 -23.62
CA GLU A 22 8.01 5.22 -24.25
C GLU A 22 6.86 5.17 -23.24
N ASN A 23 7.16 4.80 -21.99
CA ASN A 23 6.16 4.62 -20.93
C ASN A 23 6.15 5.75 -19.89
N ASP A 24 7.00 6.77 -20.07
CA ASP A 24 7.18 7.94 -19.21
C ASP A 24 7.33 7.58 -17.72
N ARG A 25 8.33 6.73 -17.43
CA ARG A 25 8.60 6.21 -16.09
C ARG A 25 10.10 5.95 -15.88
N PRO A 26 10.59 5.90 -14.64
CA PRO A 26 11.99 5.54 -14.40
C PRO A 26 12.27 4.10 -14.85
N ASP A 27 13.47 3.89 -15.38
CA ASP A 27 14.08 2.59 -15.55
C ASP A 27 15.48 2.54 -14.91
N ASP A 28 16.10 1.36 -14.89
CA ASP A 28 17.44 1.15 -14.30
C ASP A 28 17.57 1.64 -12.85
N LEU A 29 16.72 1.07 -11.97
CA LEU A 29 16.67 1.39 -10.53
C LEU A 29 17.69 0.55 -9.74
N TYR A 30 18.47 1.22 -8.87
CA TYR A 30 19.38 0.55 -7.93
C TYR A 30 19.04 0.90 -6.49
N PRO A 31 18.82 -0.10 -5.61
CA PRO A 31 18.44 0.17 -4.24
C PRO A 31 19.58 0.84 -3.49
N ILE A 32 19.24 1.85 -2.69
CA ILE A 32 20.14 2.51 -1.75
C ILE A 32 19.59 2.41 -0.34
N VAL A 33 20.50 2.25 0.62
CA VAL A 33 20.15 2.00 2.02
C VAL A 33 19.93 3.31 2.77
N ASP A 34 20.79 4.30 2.53
CA ASP A 34 20.74 5.57 3.25
C ASP A 34 21.16 6.76 2.39
N ILE A 35 20.67 7.94 2.78
CA ILE A 35 21.18 9.23 2.33
C ILE A 35 21.70 9.96 3.57
N ASN A 36 22.97 10.36 3.54
CA ASN A 36 23.63 11.05 4.65
C ASN A 36 23.52 10.30 6.00
N GLY A 37 23.54 8.96 5.99
CA GLY A 37 23.47 8.14 7.19
C GLY A 37 22.06 7.94 7.75
N LYS A 38 21.01 8.44 7.07
CA LYS A 38 19.61 8.15 7.43
C LYS A 38 19.05 7.05 6.53
N ASP A 39 18.57 5.99 7.16
CA ASP A 39 17.89 4.87 6.52
C ASP A 39 16.44 5.26 6.17
N TYR A 40 16.08 5.06 4.91
CA TYR A 40 14.75 5.34 4.36
C TYR A 40 13.96 4.06 4.06
N SER A 41 14.46 2.91 4.49
CA SER A 41 13.77 1.63 4.33
C SER A 41 12.87 1.32 5.52
N TYR A 42 11.69 0.76 5.23
CA TYR A 42 10.75 0.32 6.26
C TYR A 42 9.89 -0.82 5.76
N ALA A 43 9.67 -1.84 6.60
CA ALA A 43 8.79 -2.95 6.27
C ALA A 43 7.85 -3.26 7.44
N CYS A 44 6.56 -3.44 7.16
CA CYS A 44 5.58 -3.81 8.16
C CYS A 44 4.39 -4.56 7.54
N ALA A 45 3.67 -5.30 8.36
CA ALA A 45 2.42 -5.97 7.98
C ALA A 45 1.24 -5.00 7.82
N ARG A 46 1.30 -3.80 8.40
CA ARG A 46 0.22 -2.80 8.37
C ARG A 46 0.49 -1.76 7.28
N VAL A 47 -0.35 -1.76 6.24
CA VAL A 47 -0.19 -0.87 5.07
C VAL A 47 -0.12 0.61 5.46
N MET A 48 -0.93 1.02 6.43
CA MET A 48 -1.03 2.42 6.85
C MET A 48 0.21 2.92 7.57
N ASP A 49 0.87 2.08 8.36
CA ASP A 49 2.12 2.47 9.02
C ASP A 49 3.21 2.71 7.99
N VAL A 50 3.30 1.81 6.99
CA VAL A 50 4.29 1.92 5.91
C VAL A 50 4.00 3.14 5.04
N TYR A 51 2.74 3.42 4.73
CA TYR A 51 2.37 4.60 3.95
C TYR A 51 2.63 5.92 4.70
N ARG A 52 2.39 5.98 6.01
CA ARG A 52 2.76 7.16 6.83
C ARG A 52 4.26 7.36 6.87
N PHE A 53 5.04 6.29 7.05
CA PHE A 53 6.49 6.35 6.98
C PHE A 53 6.95 6.87 5.61
N TYR A 54 6.34 6.37 4.54
CA TYR A 54 6.59 6.83 3.17
C TYR A 54 6.30 8.32 2.99
N GLU A 55 5.07 8.79 3.30
CA GLU A 55 4.69 10.20 3.09
C GLU A 55 5.60 11.16 3.87
N ASN A 56 5.86 10.88 5.16
CA ASN A 56 6.67 11.74 6.00
C ASN A 56 8.12 11.87 5.49
N ASN A 57 8.71 10.76 5.05
CA ASN A 57 10.08 10.77 4.55
C ASN A 57 10.20 11.35 3.14
N LEU A 58 9.18 11.16 2.29
CA LEU A 58 9.12 11.78 0.97
C LEU A 58 9.10 13.32 1.09
N GLU A 59 8.29 13.84 2.00
CA GLU A 59 8.21 15.27 2.27
C GLU A 59 9.58 15.81 2.74
N GLU A 60 10.23 15.11 3.68
CA GLU A 60 11.57 15.47 4.15
C GLU A 60 12.62 15.48 3.01
N LEU A 61 12.64 14.44 2.15
CA LEU A 61 13.57 14.36 1.01
C LEU A 61 13.37 15.53 0.03
N LYS A 62 12.11 15.90 -0.24
CA LYS A 62 11.75 17.03 -1.10
C LYS A 62 12.20 18.36 -0.47
N GLU A 63 11.96 18.56 0.83
CA GLU A 63 12.38 19.78 1.54
C GLU A 63 13.91 19.92 1.63
N ALA A 64 14.63 18.82 1.76
CA ALA A 64 16.10 18.80 1.81
C ALA A 64 16.77 18.99 0.44
N ASN A 65 16.00 19.09 -0.66
CA ASN A 65 16.49 19.04 -2.04
C ASN A 65 17.37 17.81 -2.33
N GLN A 66 17.05 16.68 -1.69
CA GLN A 66 17.75 15.41 -1.87
C GLN A 66 16.98 14.45 -2.78
N TRP A 67 15.86 14.91 -3.34
CA TRP A 67 14.93 14.13 -4.14
C TRP A 67 15.38 13.88 -5.59
N ASP A 68 16.35 14.66 -6.09
CA ASP A 68 16.76 14.58 -7.49
C ASP A 68 17.55 13.29 -7.78
N GLY A 69 17.11 12.58 -8.81
CA GLY A 69 17.63 11.30 -9.25
C GLY A 69 17.24 10.11 -8.39
N LEU A 70 16.11 10.22 -7.68
CA LEU A 70 15.61 9.17 -6.81
C LEU A 70 14.21 8.70 -7.19
N SER A 71 13.97 7.41 -6.94
CA SER A 71 12.62 6.83 -6.83
C SER A 71 12.43 6.35 -5.41
N TYR A 72 11.27 6.63 -4.84
CA TYR A 72 10.88 6.10 -3.55
C TYR A 72 9.62 5.29 -3.74
N ASP A 73 9.71 3.99 -3.45
CA ASP A 73 8.69 3.03 -3.83
C ASP A 73 8.17 2.30 -2.61
N LEU A 74 6.84 2.26 -2.48
CA LEU A 74 6.10 1.37 -1.60
C LEU A 74 5.66 0.16 -2.42
N MET A 75 6.04 -1.03 -1.99
CA MET A 75 5.75 -2.31 -2.62
C MET A 75 4.94 -3.22 -1.69
N ALA A 76 4.19 -4.16 -2.24
CA ALA A 76 3.46 -5.16 -1.47
C ALA A 76 3.96 -6.57 -1.80
N ARG A 77 4.67 -7.18 -0.86
CA ARG A 77 5.25 -8.52 -0.99
C ARG A 77 4.30 -9.59 -0.47
N GLU A 78 3.86 -10.49 -1.35
CA GLU A 78 2.93 -11.57 -0.99
C GLU A 78 3.62 -12.66 -0.15
N ILE A 79 2.95 -13.05 0.93
CA ILE A 79 3.32 -14.16 1.81
C ILE A 79 2.14 -15.14 1.99
N GLU A 80 2.45 -16.39 2.33
CA GLU A 80 1.44 -17.40 2.67
C GLU A 80 1.62 -17.91 4.11
N VAL A 81 0.71 -17.47 5.00
CA VAL A 81 0.80 -17.66 6.45
C VAL A 81 -0.52 -18.14 7.06
N SER A 82 -0.43 -18.89 8.15
CA SER A 82 -1.56 -19.14 9.05
C SER A 82 -1.92 -17.86 9.83
N ASP A 83 -3.10 -17.85 10.46
CA ASP A 83 -3.50 -16.73 11.31
C ASP A 83 -2.54 -16.54 12.50
N GLU A 84 -2.03 -17.64 13.10
CA GLU A 84 -1.06 -17.55 14.21
C GLU A 84 0.28 -16.93 13.77
N GLU A 85 0.81 -17.33 12.62
CA GLU A 85 2.02 -16.74 12.03
C GLU A 85 1.79 -15.26 11.68
N TRP A 86 0.64 -14.93 11.11
CA TRP A 86 0.26 -13.54 10.80
C TRP A 86 0.21 -12.65 12.03
N TYR A 87 -0.43 -13.11 13.11
CA TYR A 87 -0.49 -12.34 14.36
C TYR A 87 0.87 -12.13 15.02
N LYS A 88 1.87 -12.99 14.75
CA LYS A 88 3.25 -12.76 15.20
C LYS A 88 3.91 -11.63 14.43
N LEU A 89 3.68 -11.56 13.11
CA LEU A 89 4.20 -10.49 12.26
C LEU A 89 3.54 -9.14 12.59
N LEU A 90 2.21 -9.10 12.75
CA LEU A 90 1.46 -7.88 13.09
C LEU A 90 1.88 -7.21 14.41
N LYS A 91 2.48 -7.97 15.34
CA LYS A 91 2.94 -7.43 16.63
C LYS A 91 4.24 -6.66 16.55
N LYS A 92 4.96 -6.77 15.43
CA LYS A 92 6.20 -6.03 15.21
C LYS A 92 5.88 -4.73 14.49
N GLU A 93 6.37 -3.62 15.03
CA GLU A 93 6.25 -2.31 14.39
C GLU A 93 7.03 -2.31 13.07
N GLN A 94 8.28 -2.75 13.10
CA GLN A 94 9.13 -2.93 11.93
C GLN A 94 9.55 -4.40 11.80
N LEU A 95 9.49 -4.92 10.57
CA LEU A 95 9.91 -6.26 10.21
C LEU A 95 11.28 -6.22 9.54
N ALA A 96 12.14 -7.16 9.90
CA ALA A 96 13.34 -7.47 9.13
C ALA A 96 13.04 -8.54 8.09
N TYR A 97 13.80 -8.60 7.00
CA TYR A 97 13.58 -9.58 5.92
C TYR A 97 13.43 -11.03 6.42
N HIS A 98 14.30 -11.44 7.34
CA HIS A 98 14.29 -12.80 7.92
C HIS A 98 13.03 -13.13 8.73
N ASP A 99 12.23 -12.11 9.14
CA ASP A 99 10.99 -12.34 9.87
C ASP A 99 9.92 -12.97 8.99
N TYR A 100 9.91 -12.67 7.70
CA TYR A 100 8.88 -13.11 6.76
C TYR A 100 9.41 -13.86 5.53
N GLU A 101 10.73 -13.91 5.32
CA GLU A 101 11.39 -14.71 4.29
C GLU A 101 10.86 -16.16 4.21
N PRO A 102 10.63 -16.89 5.33
CA PRO A 102 10.13 -18.27 5.28
C PRO A 102 8.73 -18.43 4.68
N TYR A 103 7.98 -17.33 4.53
CA TYR A 103 6.59 -17.31 4.07
C TYR A 103 6.41 -16.75 2.67
N LEU A 104 7.48 -16.30 2.01
CA LEU A 104 7.43 -15.68 0.70
C LEU A 104 6.79 -16.59 -0.35
N THR A 105 5.91 -16.01 -1.17
CA THR A 105 5.44 -16.66 -2.38
C THR A 105 6.33 -16.29 -3.57
N LYS A 106 6.23 -17.04 -4.67
CA LYS A 106 6.95 -16.73 -5.93
C LYS A 106 6.23 -15.68 -6.79
N SER A 107 5.29 -14.94 -6.21
CA SER A 107 4.51 -13.93 -6.92
C SER A 107 5.38 -12.71 -7.23
N ALA A 108 5.04 -12.01 -8.31
CA ALA A 108 5.61 -10.68 -8.56
C ALA A 108 5.31 -9.74 -7.39
N ILE A 109 6.20 -8.79 -7.15
CA ILE A 109 6.04 -7.78 -6.11
C ILE A 109 5.39 -6.56 -6.77
N PRO A 110 4.08 -6.34 -6.59
CA PRO A 110 3.44 -5.16 -7.14
C PRO A 110 3.95 -3.88 -6.49
N LEU A 111 4.13 -2.86 -7.33
CA LEU A 111 4.29 -1.48 -6.91
C LEU A 111 2.93 -0.95 -6.41
N VAL A 112 2.95 -0.28 -5.27
CA VAL A 112 1.76 0.29 -4.62
C VAL A 112 1.76 1.80 -4.74
N VAL A 113 2.86 2.42 -4.34
CA VAL A 113 3.09 3.87 -4.47
C VAL A 113 4.49 4.06 -5.00
N SER A 114 4.66 5.01 -5.91
CA SER A 114 5.99 5.46 -6.34
C SER A 114 5.93 6.95 -6.59
N GLU A 115 6.96 7.64 -6.15
CA GLU A 115 7.27 8.98 -6.58
C GLU A 115 8.71 8.95 -7.09
N CYS A 116 8.94 9.61 -8.21
CA CYS A 116 10.26 9.73 -8.79
C CYS A 116 10.46 11.12 -9.40
N TYR A 117 11.68 11.66 -9.27
CA TYR A 117 12.13 12.82 -10.03
C TYR A 117 13.54 12.59 -10.53
N PHE A 118 13.75 12.72 -11.84
CA PHE A 118 15.04 12.49 -12.49
C PHE A 118 15.13 13.30 -13.78
N ASP A 119 16.19 14.11 -13.90
CA ASP A 119 16.51 14.88 -15.11
C ASP A 119 15.33 15.70 -15.70
N GLY A 120 14.55 16.34 -14.81
CA GLY A 120 13.39 17.14 -15.21
C GLY A 120 12.11 16.34 -15.47
N HIS A 121 12.15 15.01 -15.44
CA HIS A 121 10.98 14.15 -15.50
C HIS A 121 10.42 13.86 -14.10
N SER A 122 9.10 13.67 -14.02
CA SER A 122 8.42 13.31 -12.79
C SER A 122 7.46 12.15 -13.04
N TYR A 123 7.55 11.12 -12.21
CA TYR A 123 6.62 9.98 -12.23
C TYR A 123 5.93 9.85 -10.88
N SER A 124 4.64 9.58 -10.90
CA SER A 124 3.82 9.37 -9.71
C SER A 124 2.82 8.25 -9.96
N TRP A 125 2.88 7.22 -9.12
CA TRP A 125 1.94 6.10 -9.09
C TRP A 125 1.39 5.94 -7.68
N ASN A 126 0.09 5.68 -7.55
CA ASN A 126 -0.50 5.52 -6.22
C ASN A 126 -1.82 4.74 -6.23
N ASP A 127 -1.74 3.47 -5.85
CA ASP A 127 -2.86 2.54 -5.67
C ASP A 127 -3.06 2.16 -4.19
N ILE A 128 -2.59 2.98 -3.24
CA ILE A 128 -2.61 2.65 -1.81
C ILE A 128 -4.01 2.27 -1.31
N TRP A 129 -5.05 2.90 -1.87
CA TRP A 129 -6.45 2.66 -1.50
C TRP A 129 -6.87 1.19 -1.69
N GLU A 130 -6.33 0.50 -2.71
CA GLU A 130 -6.64 -0.92 -2.97
C GLU A 130 -6.12 -1.78 -1.83
N TYR A 131 -4.91 -1.50 -1.37
CA TYR A 131 -4.25 -2.25 -0.31
C TYR A 131 -4.84 -1.93 1.06
N ILE A 132 -5.26 -0.68 1.31
CA ILE A 132 -6.07 -0.31 2.49
C ILE A 132 -7.37 -1.13 2.50
N LEU A 133 -8.09 -1.20 1.38
CA LEU A 133 -9.32 -1.98 1.30
C LEU A 133 -9.08 -3.48 1.54
N ILE A 134 -8.00 -4.04 1.01
CA ILE A 134 -7.63 -5.44 1.23
C ILE A 134 -7.34 -5.71 2.72
N ASP A 135 -6.53 -4.87 3.35
CA ASP A 135 -6.16 -4.99 4.76
C ASP A 135 -7.37 -4.85 5.68
N GLN A 136 -8.12 -3.74 5.51
CA GLN A 136 -9.32 -3.48 6.32
C GLN A 136 -10.37 -4.56 6.17
N SER A 137 -10.52 -5.16 4.97
CA SER A 137 -11.49 -6.24 4.76
C SER A 137 -11.28 -7.49 5.62
N GLU A 138 -10.11 -7.69 6.24
CA GLU A 138 -9.91 -8.79 7.20
C GLU A 138 -10.66 -8.58 8.53
N ASN A 139 -10.96 -7.32 8.86
CA ASN A 139 -11.61 -6.94 10.12
C ASN A 139 -13.14 -6.88 10.02
N PHE A 140 -13.70 -6.97 8.80
CA PHE A 140 -15.13 -6.82 8.56
C PHE A 140 -15.77 -8.07 7.95
N ASN A 141 -17.05 -8.28 8.27
CA ASN A 141 -17.87 -9.21 7.50
C ASN A 141 -18.21 -8.59 6.14
N MET A 142 -17.37 -8.88 5.14
CA MET A 142 -17.48 -8.31 3.81
C MET A 142 -18.80 -8.60 3.08
N ARG A 143 -19.57 -9.62 3.48
CA ARG A 143 -20.90 -9.82 2.90
C ARG A 143 -21.86 -8.69 3.31
N ILE A 144 -21.83 -8.30 4.58
CA ILE A 144 -22.65 -7.21 5.14
C ILE A 144 -22.20 -5.87 4.54
N VAL A 145 -20.89 -5.62 4.50
CA VAL A 145 -20.33 -4.39 3.90
C VAL A 145 -20.77 -4.27 2.44
N CYS A 146 -20.56 -5.31 1.63
CA CYS A 146 -20.95 -5.31 0.22
C CYS A 146 -22.45 -5.08 0.03
N GLU A 147 -23.30 -5.75 0.82
CA GLU A 147 -24.76 -5.57 0.78
C GLU A 147 -25.16 -4.12 1.07
N LYS A 148 -24.65 -3.53 2.16
CA LYS A 148 -24.95 -2.14 2.54
C LYS A 148 -24.38 -1.12 1.56
N ALA A 149 -23.25 -1.42 0.92
CA ALA A 149 -22.65 -0.61 -0.13
C ALA A 149 -23.34 -0.75 -1.50
N GLY A 150 -24.30 -1.68 -1.66
CA GLY A 150 -24.92 -1.95 -2.97
C GLY A 150 -23.96 -2.59 -3.99
N ILE A 151 -22.91 -3.27 -3.53
CA ILE A 151 -21.90 -3.92 -4.37
C ILE A 151 -22.00 -5.43 -4.20
N SER A 152 -21.91 -6.21 -5.27
CA SER A 152 -21.97 -7.67 -5.13
C SER A 152 -20.72 -8.21 -4.42
N TYR A 153 -20.92 -9.13 -3.48
CA TYR A 153 -19.80 -9.81 -2.81
C TYR A 153 -18.87 -10.54 -3.79
N SER A 154 -19.40 -11.03 -4.91
CA SER A 154 -18.60 -11.63 -5.98
C SER A 154 -17.65 -10.63 -6.66
N THR A 155 -18.04 -9.36 -6.79
CA THR A 155 -17.19 -8.30 -7.31
C THR A 155 -15.99 -8.08 -6.38
N PHE A 156 -16.25 -7.88 -5.08
CA PHE A 156 -15.20 -7.72 -4.08
C PHE A 156 -14.28 -8.95 -4.00
N ARG A 157 -14.84 -10.17 -4.00
CA ARG A 157 -14.04 -11.41 -3.98
C ARG A 157 -13.18 -11.55 -5.23
N GLY A 158 -13.71 -11.15 -6.40
CA GLY A 158 -12.96 -11.11 -7.65
C GLY A 158 -11.77 -10.18 -7.57
N PHE A 159 -11.96 -9.00 -6.97
CA PHE A 159 -10.89 -8.05 -6.69
C PHE A 159 -9.83 -8.62 -5.76
N LYS A 160 -10.21 -9.03 -4.53
CA LYS A 160 -9.24 -9.45 -3.50
C LYS A 160 -8.45 -10.71 -3.86
N TYR A 161 -9.05 -11.68 -4.57
CA TYR A 161 -8.43 -13.01 -4.73
C TYR A 161 -8.13 -13.42 -6.17
N ASN A 162 -8.72 -12.74 -7.17
CA ASN A 162 -8.61 -13.14 -8.56
C ASN A 162 -8.01 -12.05 -9.45
N ASN A 163 -7.31 -11.06 -8.86
CA ASN A 163 -6.68 -9.92 -9.54
C ASN A 163 -7.62 -9.22 -10.54
N LYS A 164 -8.92 -9.15 -10.23
CA LYS A 164 -9.86 -8.38 -11.05
C LYS A 164 -9.83 -6.91 -10.63
N SER A 165 -9.91 -6.01 -11.58
CA SER A 165 -9.99 -4.58 -11.26
C SER A 165 -11.27 -4.24 -10.50
N LEU A 166 -11.14 -3.32 -9.55
CA LEU A 166 -12.25 -2.66 -8.87
C LEU A 166 -12.15 -1.17 -9.16
N SER A 167 -13.24 -0.54 -9.61
CA SER A 167 -13.19 0.91 -9.82
C SER A 167 -13.00 1.62 -8.48
N PHE A 168 -12.23 2.72 -8.50
CA PHE A 168 -12.02 3.56 -7.31
C PHE A 168 -13.34 3.94 -6.63
N SER A 169 -14.36 4.35 -7.40
CA SER A 169 -15.71 4.65 -6.88
C SER A 169 -16.30 3.53 -6.03
N LYS A 170 -16.20 2.28 -6.49
CA LYS A 170 -16.69 1.10 -5.74
C LYS A 170 -15.83 0.81 -4.53
N GLY A 171 -14.51 0.92 -4.66
CA GLY A 171 -13.57 0.76 -3.56
C GLY A 171 -13.82 1.76 -2.43
N TYR A 172 -13.93 3.04 -2.79
CA TYR A 172 -14.27 4.13 -1.90
C TYR A 172 -15.62 3.91 -1.20
N GLN A 173 -16.65 3.49 -1.94
CA GLN A 173 -17.95 3.17 -1.36
C GLN A 173 -17.85 2.04 -0.32
N LEU A 174 -17.08 0.98 -0.59
CA LEU A 174 -16.84 -0.08 0.39
C LEU A 174 -16.14 0.45 1.65
N LEU A 175 -15.10 1.27 1.49
CA LEU A 175 -14.36 1.87 2.60
C LEU A 175 -15.26 2.80 3.44
N ARG A 176 -16.08 3.64 2.81
CA ARG A 176 -17.08 4.45 3.53
C ARG A 176 -18.09 3.58 4.27
N THR A 177 -18.58 2.52 3.64
CA THR A 177 -19.53 1.61 4.30
C THR A 177 -18.89 0.87 5.47
N MET A 178 -17.61 0.48 5.36
CA MET A 178 -16.84 -0.04 6.49
C MET A 178 -16.75 1.00 7.62
N LYS A 179 -16.52 2.28 7.28
CA LYS A 179 -16.54 3.39 8.25
C LYS A 179 -17.86 3.44 9.00
N GLU A 180 -18.97 3.53 8.27
CA GLU A 180 -20.30 3.64 8.85
C GLU A 180 -20.68 2.45 9.73
N ILE A 181 -20.15 1.25 9.43
CA ILE A 181 -20.36 0.05 10.25
C ILE A 181 -19.41 0.06 11.46
N GLY A 182 -18.19 0.57 11.28
CA GLY A 182 -17.15 0.65 12.29
C GLY A 182 -17.32 1.78 13.29
N ASP A 183 -18.05 2.85 12.95
CA ASP A 183 -18.32 4.00 13.84
C ASP A 183 -19.12 3.58 15.10
N ASP A 184 -19.75 2.40 15.10
CA ASP A 184 -20.38 1.79 16.28
C ASP A 184 -19.43 0.88 17.10
N CYS A 185 -18.20 0.64 16.63
CA CYS A 185 -17.33 -0.46 17.12
C CYS A 185 -15.80 -0.22 17.12
N TRP A 186 -15.22 0.84 16.52
CA TRP A 186 -13.77 0.98 16.30
C TRP A 186 -13.15 2.38 16.51
N THR A 187 -11.83 2.40 16.67
CA THR A 187 -10.93 3.49 17.10
C THR A 187 -10.44 4.44 15.99
N GLN A 188 -9.91 5.61 16.38
CA GLN A 188 -9.33 6.72 15.58
C GLN A 188 -8.56 6.35 14.30
N CYS A 189 -7.88 5.21 14.22
CA CYS A 189 -7.04 4.83 13.08
C CYS A 189 -7.84 4.71 11.76
N PHE A 190 -9.13 4.31 11.80
CA PHE A 190 -9.94 4.16 10.59
C PHE A 190 -10.35 5.51 9.97
N ASP A 191 -10.42 6.58 10.76
CA ASP A 191 -10.69 7.93 10.25
C ASP A 191 -9.57 8.44 9.34
N GLU A 192 -8.32 8.12 9.70
CA GLU A 192 -7.13 8.52 8.94
C GLU A 192 -7.05 7.82 7.59
N ASP A 193 -7.36 6.51 7.54
CA ASP A 193 -7.46 5.74 6.29
C ASP A 193 -8.43 6.39 5.31
N ILE A 194 -9.59 6.83 5.82
CA ILE A 194 -10.61 7.49 5.01
C ILE A 194 -10.15 8.88 4.55
N GLN A 195 -9.41 9.63 5.36
CA GLN A 195 -8.84 10.91 4.93
C GLN A 195 -7.83 10.74 3.80
N ILE A 196 -6.98 9.72 3.86
CA ILE A 196 -6.05 9.39 2.78
C ILE A 196 -6.82 9.02 1.52
N VAL A 197 -7.84 8.17 1.62
CA VAL A 197 -8.66 7.78 0.48
C VAL A 197 -9.39 8.99 -0.12
N ASN A 198 -9.84 9.94 0.71
CA ASN A 198 -10.45 11.21 0.27
C ASN A 198 -9.48 12.10 -0.51
N LYS A 199 -8.16 12.02 -0.28
CA LYS A 199 -7.18 12.74 -1.13
C LYS A 199 -7.33 12.31 -2.60
N PHE A 200 -7.67 11.04 -2.86
CA PHE A 200 -7.86 10.50 -4.21
C PHE A 200 -9.22 10.79 -4.82
N SER A 201 -10.28 11.08 -4.05
CA SER A 201 -11.60 11.36 -4.63
C SER A 201 -11.59 12.58 -5.56
N LYS A 202 -10.75 13.58 -5.26
CA LYS A 202 -10.48 14.73 -6.11
C LYS A 202 -9.82 14.39 -7.45
N LYS A 203 -9.03 13.29 -7.51
CA LYS A 203 -8.38 12.81 -8.74
C LYS A 203 -9.36 12.11 -9.67
N TYR A 204 -10.46 11.58 -9.13
CA TYR A 204 -11.44 10.76 -9.87
C TYR A 204 -12.81 11.44 -10.05
N ASP A 205 -12.94 12.75 -9.77
CA ASP A 205 -14.20 13.52 -9.84
C ASP A 205 -15.39 12.84 -9.11
N ILE A 206 -15.12 12.31 -7.92
CA ILE A 206 -16.17 11.70 -7.08
C ILE A 206 -16.53 12.67 -5.95
N GLU A 207 -17.77 13.17 -5.96
CA GLU A 207 -18.39 13.95 -4.88
C GLU A 207 -18.64 13.12 -3.61
#